data_AF-A0A8J2V9B7-F1
#
_entry.id   AF-A0A8J2V9B7-F1
#
_cell.length_a   1.000
_cell.length_b   1.000
_cell.length_c   1.000
_cell.angle_alpha   90.00
_cell.angle_beta   90.00
_cell.angle_gamma   90.00
#
_symmetry.space_group_name_H-M   'P 1'
#
loop_
_entity.id
_entity.type
_entity.pdbx_description
1 polymer ?
#
loop_
_entity_poly.entity_id
_entity_poly.type
_entity_poly.pdbx_seq_one_letter_code
_entity_poly.pdbx_strand_id
1 'polypeptide(L)'
;MKKFLTLMVFMLAIGFSSQDALAQQRPEDTAKMKVAEITETLNLNGEQQRALFRVFVKKEAAYDKQVAGKDLNNASVLAAKKEIDATFEKELKATLTAEQYQKYKATIEK
;
A
#
# COMPACT_ATOMS: atom_id res chain seq x y z
N MET A 1 -29.24 0.69 27.27
CA MET A 1 -28.36 1.85 27.52
C MET A 1 -26.94 1.34 27.72
N LYS A 2 -26.10 1.48 26.70
CA LYS A 2 -24.75 0.90 26.62
C LYS A 2 -23.73 2.00 26.93
N LYS A 3 -22.87 1.71 27.90
CA LYS A 3 -21.87 2.62 28.43
C LYS A 3 -20.56 2.51 27.62
N PHE A 4 -19.82 3.62 27.62
CA PHE A 4 -18.39 3.79 27.34
C PHE A 4 -17.86 3.37 25.96
N LEU A 5 -17.41 4.35 25.17
CA LEU A 5 -16.05 4.26 24.61
C LEU A 5 -15.47 5.64 24.29
N THR A 6 -14.31 5.85 24.88
CA THR A 6 -13.36 6.96 24.83
C THR A 6 -13.09 7.49 23.42
N LEU A 7 -13.27 8.80 23.25
CA LEU A 7 -12.83 9.58 22.10
C LEU A 7 -11.30 9.72 22.18
N MET A 8 -10.55 8.93 21.41
CA MET A 8 -9.09 9.05 21.34
C MET A 8 -8.74 10.09 20.27
N VAL A 9 -8.48 11.33 20.71
CA VAL A 9 -7.96 12.41 19.87
C VAL A 9 -6.52 12.05 19.48
N PHE A 10 -6.31 11.68 18.22
CA PHE A 10 -4.96 11.48 17.67
C PHE A 10 -4.41 12.84 17.23
N MET A 11 -3.86 13.61 18.17
CA MET A 11 -3.06 14.80 17.87
C MET A 11 -1.73 14.36 17.23
N LEU A 12 -1.62 14.50 15.90
CA LEU A 12 -0.38 14.34 15.16
C LEU A 12 0.18 15.75 14.87
N ALA A 13 0.97 16.27 15.81
CA ALA A 13 1.85 17.41 15.56
C ALA A 13 3.26 16.87 15.31
N ILE A 14 3.67 16.81 14.04
CA ILE A 14 5.09 16.70 13.66
C ILE A 14 5.34 17.76 12.60
N GLY A 15 6.29 18.65 12.92
CA GLY A 15 6.61 19.84 12.15
C GLY A 15 7.08 19.53 10.73
N PHE A 16 6.55 20.30 9.78
CA PHE A 16 7.02 20.37 8.41
C PHE A 16 8.30 21.23 8.36
N SER A 17 9.43 20.61 8.02
CA SER A 17 10.57 21.33 7.45
C SER A 17 10.62 21.00 5.96
N SER A 18 10.15 21.96 5.15
CA SER A 18 10.08 21.92 3.69
C SER A 18 11.47 22.12 3.08
N GLN A 19 11.92 21.20 2.23
CA GLN A 19 13.00 21.45 1.27
C GLN A 19 12.86 20.56 0.02
N ASP A 20 12.83 21.25 -1.13
CA ASP A 20 13.14 20.82 -2.50
C ASP A 20 12.10 20.10 -3.40
N ALA A 21 11.43 20.95 -4.21
CA ALA A 21 11.26 20.95 -5.66
C ALA A 21 10.95 19.63 -6.42
N LEU A 22 9.76 19.61 -7.05
CA LEU A 22 9.07 18.52 -7.75
C LEU A 22 8.41 17.55 -6.77
N ALA A 23 7.16 17.81 -6.41
CA ALA A 23 6.35 16.99 -5.52
C ALA A 23 6.02 15.62 -6.16
N GLN A 24 7.03 14.77 -6.33
CA GLN A 24 6.83 13.37 -6.62
C GLN A 24 6.31 12.72 -5.34
N GLN A 25 5.08 12.23 -5.39
CA GLN A 25 4.44 11.52 -4.29
C GLN A 25 5.35 10.36 -3.86
N ARG A 26 5.75 10.34 -2.60
CA ARG A 26 6.69 9.33 -2.11
C ARG A 26 6.02 7.95 -2.08
N PRO A 27 6.75 6.86 -2.36
CA PRO A 27 6.25 5.49 -2.23
C PRO A 27 5.55 5.23 -0.89
N GLU A 28 6.04 5.82 0.20
CA GLU A 28 5.48 5.70 1.54
C GLU A 28 4.12 6.36 1.68
N ASP A 29 3.90 7.52 1.07
CA ASP A 29 2.62 8.23 1.12
C ASP A 29 1.55 7.44 0.37
N THR A 30 1.90 6.95 -0.83
CA THR A 30 1.03 6.08 -1.63
C THR A 30 0.71 4.78 -0.89
N ALA A 31 1.72 4.13 -0.31
CA ALA A 31 1.53 2.89 0.44
C ALA A 31 0.64 3.09 1.67
N LYS A 32 0.82 4.20 2.40
CA LYS A 32 -0.01 4.53 3.56
C LYS A 32 -1.47 4.69 3.18
N MET A 33 -1.75 5.40 2.07
CA MET A 33 -3.11 5.54 1.55
C MET A 33 -3.72 4.18 1.16
N LYS A 34 -3.00 3.36 0.40
CA LYS A 34 -3.49 2.04 -0.04
C LYS A 34 -3.78 1.11 1.14
N VAL A 35 -2.90 1.08 2.15
CA VAL A 35 -3.14 0.27 3.35
C VAL A 35 -4.33 0.78 4.14
N ALA A 36 -4.48 2.10 4.29
CA ALA A 36 -5.63 2.69 4.98
C ALA A 36 -6.96 2.30 4.30
N GLU A 37 -7.03 2.40 2.98
CA GLU A 37 -8.22 2.05 2.18
C GLU A 37 -8.66 0.59 2.37
N ILE A 38 -7.72 -0.35 2.41
CA ILE A 38 -8.03 -1.77 2.57
C ILE A 38 -8.14 -2.20 4.04
N THR A 39 -7.74 -1.38 5.00
CA THR A 39 -7.70 -1.76 6.43
C THR A 39 -9.08 -2.05 6.98
N GLU A 40 -10.04 -1.13 6.78
CA GLU A 40 -11.42 -1.32 7.23
C GLU A 40 -12.10 -2.44 6.44
N THR A 41 -11.89 -2.46 5.13
CA THR A 41 -12.48 -3.46 4.23
C THR A 41 -12.03 -4.87 4.60
N LEU A 42 -10.74 -5.09 4.89
CA LEU A 42 -10.19 -6.42 5.17
C LEU A 42 -10.11 -6.74 6.67
N ASN A 43 -10.54 -5.81 7.53
CA ASN A 43 -10.41 -5.92 8.98
C ASN A 43 -8.98 -6.30 9.39
N LEU A 44 -7.99 -5.54 8.88
CA LEU A 44 -6.58 -5.84 9.10
C LEU A 44 -6.17 -5.56 10.55
N ASN A 45 -5.48 -6.51 11.17
CA ASN A 45 -4.85 -6.27 12.47
C ASN A 45 -3.58 -5.41 12.33
N GLY A 46 -3.06 -4.90 13.45
CA GLY A 46 -1.90 -3.99 13.43
C GLY A 46 -0.60 -4.60 12.87
N GLU A 47 -0.43 -5.92 12.96
CA GLU A 47 0.73 -6.60 12.36
C GLU A 47 0.59 -6.70 10.85
N GLN A 48 -0.59 -7.07 10.37
CA GLN A 48 -0.92 -7.11 8.95
C GLN A 48 -0.79 -5.73 8.31
N GLN A 49 -1.28 -4.66 8.97
CA GLN A 49 -1.13 -3.29 8.47
C GLN A 49 0.35 -2.90 8.30
N ARG A 50 1.19 -3.17 9.31
CA ARG A 50 2.63 -2.87 9.25
C ARG A 50 3.35 -3.70 8.19
N ALA A 51 3.00 -4.98 8.05
CA ALA A 51 3.57 -5.85 7.05
C ALA A 51 3.18 -5.41 5.64
N LEU A 52 1.89 -5.17 5.41
CA LEU A 52 1.39 -4.68 4.12
C LEU A 52 1.96 -3.32 3.76
N PHE A 53 2.12 -2.40 4.72
CA PHE A 53 2.77 -1.12 4.46
C PHE A 53 4.16 -1.31 3.84
N ARG A 54 5.00 -2.19 4.39
CA ARG A 54 6.31 -2.50 3.81
C ARG A 54 6.19 -3.12 2.42
N VAL A 55 5.24 -4.03 2.22
CA VAL A 55 4.99 -4.70 0.93
C VAL A 55 4.58 -3.67 -0.15
N PHE A 56 3.66 -2.76 0.19
CA PHE A 56 3.25 -1.69 -0.71
C PHE A 56 4.40 -0.71 -1.00
N VAL A 57 5.18 -0.29 0.01
CA VAL A 57 6.35 0.58 -0.21
C VAL A 57 7.33 -0.06 -1.19
N LYS A 58 7.64 -1.35 -1.03
CA LYS A 58 8.51 -2.08 -1.96
C LYS A 58 7.95 -2.06 -3.39
N LYS A 59 6.65 -2.33 -3.55
CA LYS A 59 5.99 -2.30 -4.86
C LYS A 59 6.06 -0.90 -5.49
N GLU A 60 5.64 0.14 -4.77
CA GLU A 60 5.62 1.50 -5.31
C GLU A 60 7.04 1.99 -5.66
N ALA A 61 8.03 1.75 -4.80
CA ALA A 61 9.43 2.11 -5.10
C ALA A 61 10.00 1.36 -6.31
N ALA A 62 9.63 0.09 -6.50
CA ALA A 62 10.04 -0.68 -7.68
C ALA A 62 9.34 -0.17 -8.95
N TYR A 63 8.05 0.17 -8.85
CA TYR A 63 7.28 0.79 -9.93
C TYR A 63 7.89 2.13 -10.35
N ASP A 64 8.19 3.00 -9.40
CA ASP A 64 8.82 4.30 -9.67
C ASP A 64 10.15 4.16 -10.42
N LYS A 65 10.96 3.15 -10.05
CA LYS A 65 12.27 2.91 -10.65
C LYS A 65 12.20 2.25 -12.03
N GLN A 66 11.26 1.33 -12.24
CA GLN A 66 11.29 0.40 -13.37
C GLN A 66 10.13 0.55 -14.35
N VAL A 67 9.05 1.22 -13.96
CA VAL A 67 7.79 1.25 -14.71
C VAL A 67 7.29 2.69 -14.94
N ALA A 68 7.25 3.52 -13.90
CA ALA A 68 6.71 4.87 -13.97
C ALA A 68 7.47 5.72 -15.00
N GLY A 69 6.73 6.42 -15.87
CA GLY A 69 7.30 7.26 -16.92
C GLY A 69 8.02 6.50 -18.05
N LYS A 70 7.98 5.16 -18.08
CA LYS A 70 8.59 4.34 -19.13
C LYS A 70 7.55 3.80 -20.11
N ASP A 71 8.00 3.41 -21.29
CA ASP A 71 7.15 2.81 -22.32
C ASP A 71 6.69 1.41 -21.89
N LEU A 72 5.38 1.25 -21.68
CA LEU A 72 4.75 -0.02 -21.32
C LEU A 72 4.66 -1.01 -22.50
N ASN A 73 5.03 -0.63 -23.71
CA ASN A 73 5.18 -1.57 -24.83
C ASN A 73 6.60 -2.16 -24.90
N ASN A 74 7.54 -1.61 -24.14
CA ASN A 74 8.89 -2.15 -24.07
C ASN A 74 8.89 -3.48 -23.31
N ALA A 75 9.45 -4.53 -23.93
CA ALA A 75 9.47 -5.87 -23.38
C ALA A 75 10.13 -5.96 -21.99
N SER A 76 11.20 -5.20 -21.74
CA SER A 76 11.89 -5.17 -20.45
C SER A 76 11.06 -4.48 -19.37
N VAL A 77 10.33 -3.42 -19.71
CA VAL A 77 9.42 -2.73 -18.78
C VAL A 77 8.22 -3.63 -18.43
N LEU A 78 7.66 -4.32 -19.42
CA LEU A 78 6.61 -5.31 -19.20
C LEU A 78 7.07 -6.47 -18.30
N ALA A 79 8.26 -7.00 -18.55
CA ALA A 79 8.85 -8.05 -17.73
C ALA A 79 9.04 -7.58 -16.28
N ALA A 80 9.61 -6.40 -16.08
CA ALA A 80 9.78 -5.80 -14.75
C ALA A 80 8.43 -5.61 -14.04
N LYS A 81 7.43 -5.03 -14.71
CA LYS A 81 6.08 -4.87 -14.15
C LYS A 81 5.49 -6.20 -13.69
N LYS A 82 5.57 -7.23 -14.53
CA LYS A 82 5.07 -8.57 -14.23
C LYS A 82 5.77 -9.19 -13.02
N GLU A 83 7.09 -9.05 -12.92
CA GLU A 83 7.88 -9.56 -11.80
C GLU A 83 7.54 -8.85 -10.49
N ILE A 84 7.40 -7.51 -10.53
CA ILE A 84 7.00 -6.71 -9.36
C ILE A 84 5.61 -7.13 -8.90
N ASP A 85 4.64 -7.24 -9.81
CA ASP A 85 3.27 -7.64 -9.47
C ASP A 85 3.22 -9.07 -8.92
N ALA A 86 4.00 -10.01 -9.46
CA ALA A 86 4.06 -11.38 -8.97
C ALA A 86 4.67 -11.45 -7.56
N THR A 87 5.75 -10.72 -7.31
CA THR A 87 6.36 -10.60 -5.98
C THR A 87 5.39 -10.01 -4.98
N PHE A 88 4.72 -8.92 -5.37
CA PHE A 88 3.72 -8.27 -4.54
C PHE A 88 2.54 -9.20 -4.21
N GLU A 89 2.01 -9.93 -5.19
CA GLU A 89 0.92 -10.90 -4.97
C GLU A 89 1.35 -12.01 -3.99
N LYS A 90 2.59 -12.50 -4.11
CA LYS A 90 3.15 -13.49 -3.19
C LYS A 90 3.24 -12.95 -1.77
N GLU A 91 3.75 -11.73 -1.58
CA GLU A 91 3.86 -11.11 -0.25
C GLU A 91 2.48 -10.77 0.35
N LEU A 92 1.50 -10.38 -0.48
CA LEU A 92 0.10 -10.21 -0.06
C LEU A 92 -0.48 -11.52 0.49
N LYS A 93 -0.37 -12.62 -0.25
CA LYS A 93 -0.88 -13.93 0.17
C LYS A 93 -0.21 -14.46 1.43
N ALA A 94 1.05 -14.10 1.67
CA ALA A 94 1.78 -14.46 2.88
C ALA A 94 1.33 -13.65 4.10
N THR A 95 0.77 -12.46 3.90
CA THR A 95 0.36 -11.53 4.98
C THR A 95 -1.13 -11.62 5.31
N LEU A 96 -1.95 -11.85 4.30
CA LEU A 96 -3.41 -11.95 4.41
C LEU A 96 -3.86 -13.39 4.63
N THR A 97 -4.99 -13.58 5.32
CA THR A 97 -5.68 -14.88 5.29
C THR A 97 -6.26 -15.12 3.90
N ALA A 98 -6.61 -16.38 3.61
CA ALA A 98 -7.27 -16.72 2.34
C ALA A 98 -8.55 -15.91 2.11
N GLU A 99 -9.37 -15.73 3.16
CA GLU A 99 -10.61 -14.94 3.10
C GLU A 99 -10.32 -13.45 2.83
N GLN A 100 -9.36 -12.86 3.55
CA GLN A 100 -8.95 -11.47 3.33
C GLN A 100 -8.38 -11.26 1.93
N TYR A 101 -7.63 -12.23 1.41
CA TYR A 101 -7.08 -12.16 0.05
C TYR A 101 -8.18 -12.21 -1.02
N GLN A 102 -9.19 -13.06 -0.86
CA GLN A 102 -10.34 -13.09 -1.77
C GLN A 102 -11.13 -11.78 -1.72
N LYS A 103 -11.34 -11.22 -0.51
CA LYS A 103 -12.00 -9.92 -0.35
C LYS A 103 -11.20 -8.78 -0.97
N TYR A 104 -9.86 -8.83 -0.86
CA TYR A 104 -8.97 -7.88 -1.53
C TYR A 104 -9.16 -7.91 -3.04
N LYS A 105 -9.14 -9.10 -3.67
CA LYS A 105 -9.40 -9.26 -5.11
C LYS A 105 -10.74 -8.65 -5.54
N ALA A 106 -11.80 -8.98 -4.81
CA ALA A 106 -13.14 -8.45 -5.07
C ALA A 106 -13.25 -6.92 -4.85
N THR A 107 -12.29 -6.29 -4.18
CA THR A 107 -12.23 -4.83 -3.98
C THR A 107 -11.50 -4.15 -5.14
N ILE A 108 -10.44 -4.76 -5.68
CA ILE A 108 -9.65 -4.19 -6.78
C ILE A 108 -10.17 -4.51 -8.19
N GLU A 109 -11.04 -5.51 -8.33
CA GLU A 109 -11.67 -5.91 -9.62
C GLU A 109 -13.00 -5.20 -9.90
N LYS A 110 -13.40 -4.24 -9.07
CA LYS A 110 -14.59 -3.39 -9.27
C LYS A 110 -14.25 -2.13 -10.05
#